data_AF-A0A4R4DC64-F1
#
_entry.id   AF-A0A4R4DC64-F1
#
_cell.length_a   1.000
_cell.length_b   1.000
_cell.length_c   1.000
_cell.angle_alpha   90.00
_cell.angle_beta   90.00
_cell.angle_gamma   90.00
#
_symmetry.space_group_name_H-M   'P 1'
#
loop_
_entity.id
_entity.type
_entity.pdbx_description
1 polymer ?
#
loop_
_entity_poly.entity_id
_entity_poly.type
_entity_poly.pdbx_seq_one_letter_code
_entity_poly.pdbx_strand_id
1 'polypeptide(L)' 'MAQTHSKADTTAPADPAQHEDEIAYLAKRHRISPAIVREIIRRLGSADRSAVEREIKKGQARR' A
#
# COMPACT_ATOMS: atom_id res chain seq x y z
N MET A 1 -2.63 -18.60 29.49
CA MET A 1 -3.27 -18.16 28.23
C MET A 1 -3.14 -16.64 28.12
N ALA A 2 -2.05 -16.12 27.57
CA ALA A 2 -1.88 -14.69 27.33
C ALA A 2 -1.31 -14.49 25.94
N GLN A 3 -2.19 -14.27 24.96
CA GLN A 3 -1.79 -13.88 23.61
C GLN A 3 -1.67 -12.35 23.61
N THR A 4 -0.46 -11.85 23.85
CA THR A 4 -0.13 -10.46 23.55
C THR A 4 -0.07 -10.31 22.03
N HIS A 5 -1.17 -9.84 21.44
CA HIS A 5 -1.19 -9.40 20.06
C HIS A 5 -0.25 -8.21 19.93
N SER A 6 0.92 -8.45 19.33
CA SER A 6 1.84 -7.42 18.88
C SER A 6 1.14 -6.55 17.84
N LYS A 7 0.51 -5.46 18.30
CA LYS A 7 0.20 -4.32 17.44
C LYS A 7 1.51 -3.60 17.19
N ALA A 8 2.24 -4.06 16.19
CA ALA A 8 3.24 -3.25 15.52
C ALA A 8 2.48 -2.16 14.73
N ASP A 9 2.00 -1.15 15.45
CA ASP A 9 1.70 0.15 14.87
C ASP A 9 3.05 0.86 14.77
N THR A 10 3.82 0.48 13.75
CA THR A 10 5.02 1.24 13.38
C THR A 10 4.58 2.24 12.33
N THR A 11 3.90 3.29 12.80
CA THR A 11 3.87 4.58 12.13
C THR A 11 5.26 5.22 12.31
N ALA A 12 6.30 4.57 11.78
CA ALA A 12 7.56 5.27 11.51
C ALA A 12 7.31 6.14 10.28
N PRO A 13 7.94 7.33 10.17
CA PRO A 13 8.03 8.00 8.87
C PRO A 13 8.81 7.04 7.97
N ALA A 14 8.09 6.25 7.18
CA ALA A 14 8.70 5.27 6.31
C ALA A 14 9.58 6.05 5.34
N ASP A 15 10.85 5.65 5.30
CA ASP A 15 11.86 6.28 4.49
C ASP A 15 11.35 6.38 3.03
N PRO A 16 11.53 7.50 2.33
CA PRO A 16 11.05 7.64 0.95
C PRO A 16 11.51 6.49 0.05
N ALA A 17 12.67 5.87 0.33
CA ALA A 17 13.12 4.67 -0.37
C ALA A 17 12.25 3.43 -0.11
N GLN A 18 11.78 3.21 1.14
CA GLN A 18 10.87 2.10 1.46
C GLN A 18 9.52 2.26 0.76
N HIS A 19 9.01 3.50 0.65
CA HIS A 19 7.78 3.76 -0.10
C HIS A 19 7.91 3.40 -1.58
N GLU A 20 9.04 3.71 -2.21
CA GLU A 20 9.29 3.39 -3.62
C GLU A 20 9.37 1.87 -3.87
N ASP A 21 10.02 1.13 -2.96
CA ASP A 21 10.06 -0.34 -2.99
C ASP A 21 8.66 -0.95 -2.84
N GLU A 22 7.85 -0.43 -1.90
CA GLU A 22 6.45 -0.88 -1.74
C GLU A 22 5.60 -0.58 -2.98
N ILE A 23 5.77 0.60 -3.58
CA ILE A 23 5.11 0.97 -4.83
C ILE A 23 5.47 -0.01 -5.95
N ALA A 24 6.76 -0.30 -6.12
CA ALA A 24 7.25 -1.23 -7.14
C ALA A 24 6.72 -2.66 -6.90
N TYR A 25 6.71 -3.10 -5.65
CA TYR A 25 6.15 -4.40 -5.26
C TYR A 25 4.66 -4.50 -5.59
N LEU A 26 3.85 -3.51 -5.19
CA LEU A 26 2.41 -3.47 -5.44
C LEU A 26 2.10 -3.41 -6.94
N ALA A 27 2.84 -2.61 -7.69
CA ALA A 27 2.74 -2.51 -9.14
C ALA A 27 2.97 -3.87 -9.81
N LYS A 28 4.06 -4.56 -9.43
CA LYS A 28 4.39 -5.89 -9.96
C LYS A 28 3.34 -6.94 -9.58
N ARG A 29 2.91 -6.96 -8.31
CA ARG A 29 1.93 -7.93 -7.78
C ARG A 29 0.59 -7.83 -8.49
N HIS A 30 0.10 -6.61 -8.70
CA HIS A 30 -1.20 -6.36 -9.30
C HIS A 30 -1.15 -6.14 -10.82
N ARG A 31 0.04 -6.23 -11.44
CA ARG A 31 0.25 -6.03 -12.88
C ARG A 31 -0.24 -4.66 -13.37
N ILE A 32 0.04 -3.60 -12.60
CA ILE A 32 -0.31 -2.22 -12.93
C ILE A 32 0.94 -1.33 -12.95
N SER A 33 0.81 -0.13 -13.52
CA SER A 33 1.92 0.84 -13.50
C SER A 33 2.16 1.37 -12.08
N PRO A 34 3.43 1.56 -11.66
CA PRO A 34 3.75 2.21 -10.38
C PRO A 34 3.18 3.63 -10.27
N ALA A 35 2.95 4.32 -11.39
CA ALA A 35 2.28 5.62 -11.41
C ALA A 35 0.84 5.54 -10.85
N ILE A 36 0.12 4.46 -11.14
CA ILE A 36 -1.24 4.25 -10.61
C ILE A 36 -1.20 4.05 -9.11
N VAL A 37 -0.22 3.29 -8.60
CA VAL A 37 -0.04 3.07 -7.17
C VAL A 37 0.28 4.39 -6.45
N ARG A 38 1.18 5.21 -7.01
CA ARG A 38 1.48 6.56 -6.49
C ARG A 38 0.23 7.45 -6.45
N GLU A 39 -0.58 7.42 -7.50
CA GLU A 39 -1.82 8.19 -7.55
C GLU A 39 -2.83 7.73 -6.48
N ILE A 40 -2.97 6.42 -6.27
CA ILE A 40 -3.82 5.85 -5.22
C ILE A 40 -3.35 6.30 -3.84
N ILE A 41 -2.05 6.19 -3.54
CA ILE A 41 -1.47 6.66 -2.27
C ILE A 41 -1.74 8.16 -2.08
N ARG A 42 -1.52 8.97 -3.13
CA ARG A 42 -1.79 10.42 -3.12
C ARG A 42 -3.26 10.72 -2.84
N ARG A 43 -4.18 9.93 -3.39
CA ARG A 43 -5.64 10.10 -3.23
C ARG A 43 -6.12 9.67 -1.85
N LEU A 44 -5.56 8.60 -1.30
CA LEU A 44 -5.88 8.10 0.03
C LEU A 44 -5.24 8.94 1.14
N GLY A 45 -4.15 9.66 0.84
CA GLY A 45 -3.36 10.40 1.82
C GLY A 45 -2.63 9.47 2.80
N SER A 46 -2.59 8.17 2.51
CA SER A 46 -1.97 7.14 3.33
C SER A 46 -1.31 6.11 2.42
N ALA A 47 -0.12 5.66 2.84
CA ALA A 47 0.58 4.53 2.22
C ALA A 47 0.17 3.19 2.84
N ASP A 48 -0.94 3.13 3.59
CA ASP A 48 -1.45 1.89 4.16
C ASP A 48 -1.70 0.86 3.06
N ARG A 49 -0.92 -0.23 3.12
CA ARG A 49 -0.92 -1.28 2.10
C ARG A 49 -2.30 -1.89 1.90
N SER A 50 -3.07 -2.09 2.96
CA SER A 50 -4.41 -2.70 2.86
C SER A 50 -5.39 -1.77 2.16
N ALA A 51 -5.36 -0.48 2.46
CA ALA A 51 -6.17 0.54 1.80
C ALA A 51 -5.81 0.67 0.32
N VAL A 52 -4.51 0.73 -0.01
CA VAL A 52 -4.02 0.82 -1.39
C VAL A 52 -4.41 -0.42 -2.18
N GLU A 53 -4.21 -1.63 -1.66
CA GLU A 53 -4.58 -2.88 -2.34
C GLU A 53 -6.10 -2.98 -2.59
N ARG A 54 -6.92 -2.48 -1.66
CA ARG A 54 -8.38 -2.43 -1.83
C ARG A 54 -8.78 -1.51 -2.99
N GLU A 55 -8.16 -0.34 -3.09
CA GLU A 55 -8.45 0.62 -4.17
C GLU A 55 -7.96 0.11 -5.53
N ILE A 56 -6.80 -0.57 -5.57
CA ILE A 56 -6.28 -1.24 -6.79
C ILE A 56 -7.31 -2.27 -7.30
N LYS A 57 -7.77 -3.18 -6.43
CA LYS A 57 -8.76 -4.21 -6.81
C LYS A 57 -10.07 -3.60 -7.30
N LYS A 58 -10.53 -2.54 -6.66
CA LYS A 58 -11.75 -1.82 -7.07
C LYS A 58 -11.57 -1.15 -8.44
N GLY A 59 -10.38 -0.62 -8.73
CA GLY A 59 -10.03 -0.05 -10.03
C GLY A 59 -9.99 -1.11 -11.14
N GLN A 60 -9.46 -2.30 -10.83
CA GLN A 60 -9.45 -3.44 -11.76
C GLN A 60 -10.84 -4.00 -12.01
N ALA A 61 -11.67 -4.15 -10.99
CA ALA A 61 -13.05 -4.66 -11.15
C ALA A 61 -13.97 -3.73 -11.97
N ARG A 62 -13.55 -2.47 -12.19
CA ARG A 62 -14.28 -1.48 -12.99
C ARG A 62 -13.82 -1.41 -14.45
N ARG A 63 -12.71 -2.07 -14.80
CA ARG A 63 -12.13 -2.09 -16.15
C ARG A 63 -12.28 -3.48 -16.75
#